data_AF-A0A5C4MME9-F1
#
_entry.id   AF-A0A5C4MME9-F1
#
_cell.length_a   1.000
_cell.length_b   1.000
_cell.length_c   1.000
_cell.angle_alpha   90.00
_cell.angle_beta   90.00
_cell.angle_gamma   90.00
#
_symmetry.space_group_name_H-M   'P 1'
#
loop_
_entity.id
_entity.type
_entity.pdbx_description
1 polymer ?
#
loop_
_entity_poly.entity_id
_entity_poly.type
_entity_poly.pdbx_seq_one_letter_code
_entity_poly.pdbx_strand_id
1 'polypeptide(L)'
;MSDRYERLQSARGARIALPLVGAVLLVVGLSARPLLAIPALVVLVAFVGWLALRSPVRGPGLDRLRLLVLGILLALLAGRLIGAVT
;
A
#
# COMPACT_ATOMS: atom_id res chain seq x y z
N MET A 1 -11.60 -22.96 -5.38
CA MET A 1 -12.00 -21.70 -4.70
C MET A 1 -10.99 -20.57 -4.99
N SER A 2 -10.48 -20.49 -6.23
CA SER A 2 -9.41 -19.59 -6.70
C SER A 2 -9.86 -18.63 -7.83
N ASP A 3 -11.03 -18.88 -8.43
CA ASP A 3 -11.55 -18.19 -9.62
C ASP A 3 -11.74 -16.67 -9.50
N ARG A 4 -12.12 -16.16 -8.33
CA ARG A 4 -12.40 -14.71 -8.18
C ARG A 4 -11.13 -13.86 -8.22
N TYR A 5 -10.00 -14.41 -7.76
CA TYR A 5 -8.74 -13.67 -7.71
C TYR A 5 -8.07 -13.61 -9.09
N GLU A 6 -8.13 -14.71 -9.86
CA GLU A 6 -7.67 -14.74 -11.25
C GLU A 6 -8.49 -13.86 -12.17
N ARG A 7 -9.83 -13.82 -11.99
CA ARG A 7 -10.70 -12.91 -12.76
C ARG A 7 -10.44 -11.43 -12.45
N LEU A 8 -10.08 -11.11 -11.21
CA LEU A 8 -9.67 -9.74 -10.86
C LEU A 8 -8.29 -9.41 -11.45
N GLN A 9 -7.32 -10.33 -11.43
CA GLN A 9 -6.00 -10.10 -12.05
C GLN A 9 -6.03 -9.98 -13.58
N SER A 10 -6.94 -10.70 -14.25
CA SER A 10 -7.10 -10.68 -15.71
C SER A 10 -7.93 -9.50 -16.22
N ALA A 11 -8.73 -8.88 -15.36
CA ALA A 11 -9.43 -7.64 -15.67
C ALA A 11 -8.40 -6.50 -15.80
N ARG A 12 -8.24 -5.97 -17.03
CA ARG A 12 -7.47 -4.73 -17.31
C ARG A 12 -7.76 -3.62 -16.30
N GLY A 13 -8.99 -3.55 -15.79
CA GLY A 13 -9.41 -2.60 -14.76
C GLY A 13 -8.66 -2.73 -13.43
N ALA A 14 -8.32 -3.94 -12.96
CA ALA A 14 -7.59 -4.09 -11.70
C ALA A 14 -6.13 -3.63 -11.80
N ARG A 15 -5.48 -3.82 -12.97
CA ARG A 15 -4.11 -3.33 -13.21
C ARG A 15 -3.99 -1.81 -13.09
N ILE A 16 -5.08 -1.07 -13.32
CA ILE A 16 -5.13 0.39 -13.23
C ILE A 16 -5.72 0.82 -11.88
N ALA A 17 -6.75 0.14 -11.39
CA ALA A 17 -7.40 0.48 -10.12
C ALA A 17 -6.47 0.28 -8.92
N LEU A 18 -5.65 -0.78 -8.89
CA LEU A 18 -4.68 -1.05 -7.82
C LEU A 18 -3.68 0.11 -7.60
N PRO A 19 -2.93 0.57 -8.63
CA PRO A 19 -2.01 1.69 -8.46
C PRO A 19 -2.75 3.01 -8.20
N LEU A 20 -3.95 3.20 -8.77
CA LEU A 20 -4.74 4.40 -8.54
C LEU A 20 -5.18 4.52 -7.07
N VAL A 21 -5.69 3.43 -6.49
CA VAL A 21 -6.08 3.38 -5.07
C VAL A 21 -4.87 3.63 -4.16
N GLY A 22 -3.73 3.03 -4.48
CA GLY A 22 -2.48 3.27 -3.75
C GLY A 22 -2.04 4.74 -3.81
N ALA A 23 -2.10 5.37 -4.98
CA ALA A 23 -1.76 6.77 -5.16
C ALA A 23 -2.71 7.71 -4.39
N VAL A 24 -4.03 7.45 -4.44
CA VAL A 24 -5.00 8.25 -3.68
C VAL A 24 -4.75 8.14 -2.18
N LEU A 25 -4.53 6.93 -1.66
CA LEU A 25 -4.22 6.72 -0.24
C LEU A 25 -2.92 7.41 0.18
N LEU A 26 -1.90 7.41 -0.68
CA LEU A 26 -0.64 8.10 -0.43
C LEU A 26 -0.85 9.62 -0.38
N VAL A 27 -1.57 10.18 -1.35
CA VAL A 27 -1.87 11.62 -1.41
C VAL A 27 -2.67 12.04 -0.17
N VAL A 28 -3.74 11.30 0.17
CA VAL A 28 -4.55 11.56 1.38
C VAL A 28 -3.69 11.43 2.64
N GLY A 29 -2.84 10.40 2.72
CA GLY A 29 -1.90 10.20 3.81
C GLY A 29 -0.90 11.34 4.01
N LEU A 30 -0.51 12.02 2.93
CA LEU A 30 0.46 13.11 2.94
C LEU A 30 -0.17 14.49 3.09
N SER A 31 -1.37 14.74 2.58
CA SER A 31 -1.99 16.07 2.53
C SER A 31 -3.13 16.28 3.53
N ALA A 32 -3.75 15.21 4.03
CA ALA A 32 -4.90 15.34 4.92
C ALA A 32 -4.51 15.67 6.37
N ARG A 33 -5.51 16.11 7.13
CA ARG A 33 -5.43 16.24 8.59
C ARG A 33 -5.04 14.91 9.23
N PRO A 34 -4.32 14.90 10.35
CA PRO A 34 -3.81 13.68 10.98
C PRO A 34 -4.88 12.60 11.21
N LEU A 35 -6.11 13.01 11.58
CA LEU A 35 -7.27 12.12 11.74
C LEU A 35 -7.61 11.27 10.51
N LEU A 36 -7.35 11.77 9.29
CA LEU A 36 -7.61 11.05 8.03
C LEU A 36 -6.31 10.51 7.41
N ALA A 37 -5.19 11.20 7.62
CA ALA A 37 -3.89 10.81 7.10
C ALA A 37 -3.35 9.50 7.69
N ILE A 38 -3.44 9.35 9.02
CA ILE A 38 -2.97 8.16 9.73
C ILE A 38 -3.72 6.90 9.26
N PRO A 39 -5.07 6.84 9.28
CA PRO A 39 -5.78 5.65 8.83
C PRO A 39 -5.55 5.38 7.33
N ALA A 40 -5.42 6.40 6.48
CA ALA A 40 -5.12 6.22 5.06
C ALA A 40 -3.74 5.55 4.86
N LEU A 41 -2.71 5.99 5.60
CA LEU A 41 -1.38 5.37 5.57
C LEU A 41 -1.38 3.95 6.13
N VAL A 42 -2.11 3.68 7.22
CA VAL A 42 -2.25 2.33 7.79
C VAL A 42 -2.90 1.38 6.78
N VAL A 43 -3.98 1.82 6.12
CA VAL A 43 -4.66 1.04 5.08
C VAL A 43 -3.72 0.80 3.90
N LEU A 44 -2.93 1.80 3.49
CA LEU A 44 -1.94 1.66 2.42
C LEU A 44 -0.86 0.64 2.77
N VAL A 45 -0.29 0.70 3.98
CA VAL A 45 0.71 -0.25 4.48
C VAL A 45 0.14 -1.67 4.49
N ALA A 46 -1.05 -1.86 5.07
CA ALA A 46 -1.71 -3.15 5.14
C ALA A 46 -2.03 -3.71 3.75
N PHE A 47 -2.49 -2.86 2.84
CA PHE A 47 -2.79 -3.24 1.46
C PHE A 47 -1.54 -3.67 0.69
N VAL A 48 -0.45 -2.91 0.78
CA VAL A 48 0.84 -3.25 0.15
C VAL A 48 1.42 -4.54 0.75
N GLY A 49 1.35 -4.71 2.07
CA GLY A 49 1.78 -5.94 2.74
C GLY A 49 0.97 -7.16 2.32
N TRP A 50 -0.35 -7.03 2.24
CA TRP A 50 -1.25 -8.10 1.77
C TRP A 50 -0.99 -8.45 0.30
N LEU A 51 -0.77 -7.45 -0.57
CA LEU A 51 -0.41 -7.66 -1.97
C LEU A 51 0.95 -8.35 -2.09
N ALA A 52 1.90 -8.00 -1.24
CA ALA A 52 3.22 -8.63 -1.19
C ALA A 52 3.10 -10.13 -0.83
N LEU A 53 2.30 -10.46 0.19
CA LEU A 53 2.05 -11.85 0.62
C LEU A 53 1.34 -12.69 -0.45
N ARG A 54 0.40 -12.11 -1.20
CA ARG A 54 -0.39 -12.83 -2.22
C ARG A 54 0.28 -12.95 -3.58
N SER A 55 1.33 -12.19 -3.84
CA SER A 55 1.95 -12.16 -5.16
C SER A 55 2.92 -13.34 -5.34
N PRO A 56 2.69 -14.23 -6.32
CA PRO A 56 3.50 -15.43 -6.52
C PRO A 56 4.89 -15.16 -7.14
N VAL A 57 5.15 -13.94 -7.58
CA VAL A 57 6.42 -13.53 -8.19
C VAL A 57 7.48 -13.35 -7.10
N ARG A 58 8.16 -14.44 -6.75
CA ARG A 58 9.31 -14.47 -5.83
C ARG A 58 10.60 -14.29 -6.62
N GLY A 59 11.13 -13.08 -6.58
CA GLY A 59 12.45 -12.76 -7.13
C GLY A 59 13.23 -11.93 -6.11
N PRO A 60 14.53 -12.22 -5.87
CA PRO A 60 15.30 -11.58 -4.81
C PRO A 60 15.37 -10.04 -4.93
N GLY A 61 15.30 -9.50 -6.16
CA GLY A 61 15.21 -8.05 -6.39
C GLY A 61 13.85 -7.45 -6.07
N LEU A 62 12.75 -8.16 -6.36
CA LEU A 62 11.39 -7.70 -6.07
C LEU A 62 11.07 -7.72 -4.58
N ASP A 63 11.60 -8.71 -3.83
CA ASP A 63 11.43 -8.76 -2.39
C ASP A 63 12.17 -7.62 -1.68
N ARG A 64 13.38 -7.27 -2.11
CA ARG A 64 14.10 -6.10 -1.61
C ARG A 64 13.37 -4.80 -1.91
N LEU A 65 12.86 -4.64 -3.14
CA LEU A 65 12.07 -3.46 -3.50
C LEU A 65 10.81 -3.35 -2.65
N ARG A 66 10.13 -4.46 -2.38
CA ARG A 66 8.94 -4.50 -1.51
C ARG A 66 9.25 -4.09 -0.08
N LEU A 67 10.31 -4.64 0.49
CA LEU A 67 10.76 -4.28 1.84
C LEU A 67 11.13 -2.80 1.93
N LEU A 68 11.78 -2.27 0.89
CA LEU A 68 12.12 -0.85 0.81
C LEU A 68 10.85 0.02 0.76
N VAL A 69 9.87 -0.34 -0.06
CA VAL A 69 8.58 0.38 -0.15
C VAL A 69 7.83 0.30 1.18
N LEU A 70 7.72 -0.88 1.80
CA LEU A 70 7.11 -1.04 3.12
C LEU A 70 7.83 -0.21 4.19
N GLY A 71 9.16 -0.22 4.18
CA GLY A 71 9.98 0.59 5.08
C GLY A 71 9.72 2.09 4.94
N ILE A 72 9.64 2.61 3.70
CA ILE A 72 9.30 4.01 3.45
C ILE A 72 7.90 4.33 3.98
N LEU A 73 6.90 3.49 3.69
CA LEU A 73 5.53 3.72 4.14
C LEU A 73 5.42 3.71 5.67
N LEU A 74 6.15 2.81 6.35
CA LEU A 74 6.22 2.77 7.81
C LEU A 74 6.92 4.01 8.38
N ALA A 75 8.00 4.48 7.74
CA ALA A 75 8.68 5.71 8.15
C ALA A 75 7.77 6.94 8.01
N LEU A 76 7.01 7.03 6.91
CA LEU A 76 6.02 8.09 6.71
C LEU A 76 4.91 8.04 7.76
N LEU A 77 4.41 6.85 8.07
CA LEU A 77 3.40 6.65 9.11
C LEU A 77 3.95 7.06 10.48
N ALA A 78 5.16 6.64 10.83
CA ALA A 78 5.82 7.00 12.08
C ALA A 78 6.04 8.52 12.19
N GLY A 79 6.55 9.16 11.13
CA GLY A 79 6.73 10.60 11.08
C GLY A 79 5.41 11.36 11.25
N ARG A 80 4.33 10.87 10.64
CA ARG A 80 2.98 11.45 10.83
C ARG A 80 2.42 11.23 12.23
N LEU A 81 2.67 10.07 12.84
CA LEU A 81 2.26 9.82 14.23
C LEU A 81 2.99 10.75 15.19
N ILE A 82 4.31 10.89 15.04
CA ILE A 82 5.12 11.82 15.86
C ILE A 82 4.60 13.25 15.69
N GLY A 83 4.45 13.71 14.45
CA GLY A 83 3.97 15.07 14.16
C GLY A 83 2.50 15.32 14.51
N ALA A 84 1.72 14.29 14.83
CA ALA A 84 0.35 14.44 15.34
C ALA A 84 0.28 14.53 16.87
N VAL A 85 1.35 14.10 17.56
CA VAL A 85 1.44 14.05 19.02
C VAL A 85 2.20 15.26 19.59
N THR A 86 3.06 15.89 18.78
CA THR A 86 3.74 17.17 19.06
C THR A 86 2.90 18.35 18.63
#